data_AF-A0A3S1MKU0-F1
#
_entry.id   AF-A0A3S1MKU0-F1
#
_cell.length_a   1.000
_cell.length_b   1.000
_cell.length_c   1.000
_cell.angle_alpha   90.00
_cell.angle_beta   90.00
_cell.angle_gamma   90.00
#
_symmetry.space_group_name_H-M   'P 1'
#
loop_
_entity.id
_entity.type
_entity.pdbx_description
1 polymer ?
#
loop_
_entity_poly.entity_id
_entity_poly.type
_entity_poly.pdbx_seq_one_letter_code
_entity_poly.pdbx_strand_id
1 'polypeptide(L)' 'MTTFLRFKDLQSRGIVQNWPTLLDWVKFEGFPPGRYFGANTRVWADDEIEAWVASRPLANNGEAA' A
#
# COMPACT_ATOMS: atom_id res chain seq x y z
N MET A 1 -0.17 8.24 -15.13
CA MET A 1 1.28 8.45 -14.92
C MET A 1 1.69 7.55 -13.77
N THR A 2 2.69 6.70 -13.93
CA THR A 2 3.04 5.71 -12.90
C THR A 2 3.90 6.37 -11.82
N THR A 3 3.25 6.84 -10.75
CA THR A 3 3.94 7.37 -9.57
C THR A 3 4.43 6.20 -8.71
N PHE A 4 5.64 6.30 -8.16
CA PHE A 4 6.17 5.29 -7.24
C PHE A 4 6.09 5.79 -5.80
N LEU A 5 5.34 5.08 -4.97
CA LEU A 5 5.17 5.38 -3.56
C LEU A 5 6.18 4.60 -2.73
N ARG A 6 6.76 5.25 -1.73
CA ARG A 6 7.57 4.60 -0.70
C ARG A 6 6.70 4.19 0.48
N PHE A 7 7.24 3.40 1.40
CA PHE A 7 6.53 3.04 2.64
C PHE A 7 6.02 4.27 3.40
N LYS A 8 6.83 5.35 3.43
CA LYS A 8 6.45 6.61 4.07
C LYS A 8 5.25 7.29 3.38
N ASP A 9 5.13 7.18 2.05
CA ASP A 9 3.97 7.67 1.31
C ASP A 9 2.73 6.83 1.62
N LEU A 10 2.85 5.50 1.64
CA LEU A 10 1.75 4.61 2.01
C LEU A 10 1.24 4.87 3.43
N GLN A 11 2.16 5.17 4.36
CA GLN A 11 1.83 5.58 5.71
C GLN A 11 1.16 6.95 5.77
N SER A 12 1.67 7.93 5.02
CA SER A 12 1.08 9.27 4.95
C SER A 12 -0.32 9.28 4.32
N ARG A 13 -0.61 8.33 3.43
CA ARG A 13 -1.93 8.13 2.82
C ARG A 13 -2.89 7.32 3.69
N GLY A 14 -2.46 6.86 4.86
CA GLY A 14 -3.28 6.04 5.76
C GLY A 14 -3.54 4.63 5.26
N ILE A 15 -2.86 4.19 4.19
CA ILE A 15 -3.04 2.85 3.62
C ILE A 15 -2.42 1.81 4.55
N VAL A 16 -1.22 2.06 5.07
CA VAL A 16 -0.55 1.13 5.99
C VAL A 16 0.23 1.86 7.07
N GLN A 17 0.00 1.51 8.33
CA GLN A 17 0.70 2.16 9.44
C GLN A 17 1.98 1.43 9.84
N ASN A 18 2.06 0.10 9.61
CA ASN A 18 3.10 -0.76 10.14
C ASN A 18 3.67 -1.74 9.09
N TRP A 19 4.99 -1.91 9.07
CA TRP A 19 5.69 -2.90 8.26
C TRP A 19 5.19 -4.34 8.43
N PRO A 20 4.95 -4.86 9.66
CA PRO A 20 4.41 -6.21 9.82
C PRO A 20 3.03 -6.36 9.18
N THR A 21 2.14 -5.37 9.30
CA THR A 21 0.83 -5.39 8.63
C THR A 21 0.99 -5.41 7.12
N LEU A 22 1.92 -4.63 6.58
CA LEU A 22 2.22 -4.65 5.15
C LEU A 22 2.70 -6.05 4.69
N LEU A 23 3.60 -6.67 5.45
CA LEU A 23 4.09 -8.02 5.16
C LEU A 23 2.98 -9.07 5.23
N ASP A 24 2.08 -8.94 6.20
CA ASP A 24 0.90 -9.80 6.34
C ASP A 24 -0.02 -9.66 5.13
N TRP A 25 -0.32 -8.42 4.71
CA TRP A 25 -1.13 -8.17 3.52
C TRP A 25 -0.49 -8.69 2.24
N VAL A 26 0.83 -8.61 2.10
CA VAL A 26 1.54 -9.20 0.94
C VAL A 26 1.42 -10.73 0.97
N LYS A 27 1.41 -11.34 2.15
CA LYS A 27 1.39 -12.81 2.32
C LYS A 27 -0.01 -13.41 2.26
N PHE A 28 -1.01 -12.75 2.82
CA PHE A 28 -2.35 -13.29 3.04
C PHE A 28 -3.43 -12.56 2.24
N GLU A 29 -3.27 -11.26 1.97
CA GLU A 29 -4.29 -10.44 1.28
C GLU A 29 -3.91 -10.09 -0.17
N GLY A 30 -2.80 -10.63 -0.68
CA GLY A 30 -2.34 -10.40 -2.05
C GLY A 30 -1.93 -8.96 -2.35
N PHE A 31 -1.49 -8.19 -1.34
CA PHE A 31 -0.97 -6.84 -1.54
C PHE A 31 0.25 -6.84 -2.48
N PRO A 32 0.41 -5.82 -3.34
CA PRO A 32 1.49 -5.81 -4.32
C PRO A 32 2.87 -5.94 -3.66
N PRO A 33 3.70 -6.91 -4.09
CA PRO A 33 5.03 -7.10 -3.54
C PRO A 33 5.90 -5.94 -4.01
N GLY A 34 6.12 -4.97 -3.12
CA GLY A 34 6.86 -3.76 -3.44
C GLY A 34 8.17 -4.04 -4.16
N ARG A 35 8.42 -3.31 -5.24
CA ARG A 35 9.56 -3.45 -6.12
C ARG A 35 10.78 -2.79 -5.49
N TYR A 36 11.96 -3.41 -5.63
CA TYR A 36 13.21 -2.82 -5.19
C TYR A 36 13.68 -1.80 -6.23
N PHE A 37 13.74 -0.53 -5.85
CA PHE A 37 14.23 0.55 -6.71
C PHE A 37 15.71 0.90 -6.45
N GLY A 38 16.28 0.39 -5.35
CA GLY A 38 17.68 0.60 -4.97
C GLY A 38 18.01 -0.07 -3.64
N ALA A 39 19.25 0.11 -3.17
CA ALA A 39 19.77 -0.48 -1.94
C ALA A 39 18.82 -0.22 -0.75
N ASN A 40 18.10 -1.26 -0.33
CA ASN A 40 17.09 -1.25 0.74
C ASN A 40 15.85 -0.36 0.54
N THR A 41 15.62 0.21 -0.66
CA THR A 41 14.41 1.01 -0.90
C THR A 41 13.37 0.20 -1.65
N ARG A 42 12.26 -0.05 -0.96
CA ARG A 42 11.07 -0.69 -1.52
C ARG A 42 10.04 0.36 -1.92
N VAL A 43 9.56 0.24 -3.15
CA VAL A 43 8.56 1.14 -3.73
C VAL A 43 7.39 0.36 -4.30
N TRP A 44 6.23 1.00 -4.35
CA TRP A 44 5.01 0.45 -4.91
C TRP A 44 4.53 1.37 -6.02
N ALA A 45 3.98 0.81 -7.08
CA ALA A 45 3.30 1.63 -8.08
C ALA A 45 1.99 2.14 -7.49
N ASP A 46 1.78 3.45 -7.55
CA ASP A 46 0.54 4.13 -7.15
C ASP A 46 -0.69 3.47 -7.77
N ASP A 47 -0.62 3.16 -9.06
CA ASP A 47 -1.68 2.47 -9.82
C ASP A 47 -2.02 1.08 -9.25
N GLU A 48 -1.01 0.27 -8.87
CA GLU A 48 -1.24 -1.05 -8.25
C GLU A 48 -1.87 -0.92 -6.86
N ILE A 49 -1.47 0.10 -6.11
CA ILE A 49 -2.01 0.39 -4.79
C ILE A 49 -3.46 0.85 -4.92
N GLU A 50 -3.75 1.78 -5.83
CA GLU A 50 -5.10 2.25 -6.10
C GLU A 50 -6.00 1.10 -6.59
N ALA A 51 -5.50 0.24 -7.49
CA ALA A 51 -6.23 -0.93 -7.95
C ALA A 51 -6.52 -1.91 -6.81
N TRP A 52 -5.57 -2.12 -5.88
CA TRP A 52 -5.77 -2.99 -4.71
C TRP A 52 -6.76 -2.37 -3.71
N VAL A 53 -6.63 -1.06 -3.43
CA VAL A 53 -7.55 -0.31 -2.57
C VAL A 53 -8.96 -0.30 -3.16
N ALA A 54 -9.11 -0.12 -4.47
CA ALA A 54 -10.40 -0.15 -5.15
C ALA A 54 -11.01 -1.56 -5.24
N SER A 55 -10.17 -2.59 -5.32
CA SER A 55 -10.61 -4.00 -5.33
C SER A 55 -11.17 -4.45 -3.98
N ARG A 56 -10.72 -3.84 -2.88
CA ARG A 56 -11.33 -4.05 -1.58
C ARG A 56 -12.50 -3.07 -1.42
N PRO A 57 -13.73 -3.53 -1.15
CA PRO A 57 -14.75 -2.62 -0.65
C PRO A 57 -14.24 -2.09 0.68
N LEU A 58 -13.77 -0.85 0.67
CA LEU A 58 -13.39 -0.12 1.87
C LEU A 58 -14.65 -0.08 2.74
N ALA A 59 -14.75 -0.98 3.72
CA ALA A 59 -15.60 -0.70 4.86
C ALA A 59 -15.00 0.57 5.47
N ASN A 60 -15.63 1.70 5.17
CA ASN A 60 -15.33 3.00 5.74
C ASN A 60 -15.08 2.86 7.23
N ASN A 61 -13.81 2.88 7.63
CA ASN A 61 -13.45 3.11 9.01
C ASN A 61 -12.47 4.27 9.01
N GLY A 62 -13.05 5.45 8.79
CA GLY A 62 -12.34 6.71 8.74
C GLY A 62 -13.26 7.89 8.98
N GLU A 63 -14.36 8.01 8.23
CA GLU A 63 -15.27 9.15 8.37
C GLU A 63 -16.73 8.75 8.07
N ALA A 64 -17.54 8.62 9.13
CA ALA A 64 -18.99 8.79 9.04
C ALA A 64 -19.40 9.70 10.20
N ALA A 65 -20.09 10.78 9.82
CA ALA A 65 -20.56 11.90 10.60
C ALA A 65 -21.60 11.55 11.68
#